data_AF-A0A800BH15-F1
#
_entry.id   AF-A0A800BH15-F1
#
_cell.length_a   1.000
_cell.length_b   1.000
_cell.length_c   1.000
_cell.angle_alpha   90.00
_cell.angle_beta   90.00
_cell.angle_gamma   90.00
#
_symmetry.space_group_name_H-M   'P 1'
#
loop_
_entity.id
_entity.type
_entity.pdbx_description
1 polymer ?
#
loop_
_entity_poly.entity_id
_entity_poly.type
_entity_poly.pdbx_seq_one_letter_code
_entity_poly.pdbx_strand_id
1 'polypeptide(L)'
;VFKGNGEIEDHYCTYSQYRAKQLEQEKEFKKIQHLEKKNSKAQAVRKKLTFNDQYEYVNLEKEIADLEKEKITLETCVQNPDIELSEMMEKSERLGIVINLIDEKEMRWMELDEMQ
;
A
#
# COMPACT_ATOMS: atom_id res chain seq x y z
N VAL A 1 -0.37 54.53 0.76
CA VAL A 1 0.54 53.86 -0.22
C VAL A 1 -0.33 53.24 -1.31
N PHE A 2 0.03 53.44 -2.59
CA PHE A 2 -0.72 52.90 -3.73
C PHE A 2 -0.39 51.43 -3.98
N LYS A 3 -1.40 50.54 -4.03
CA LYS A 3 -1.22 49.10 -4.24
C LYS A 3 -1.58 48.60 -5.64
N GLY A 4 -2.00 49.48 -6.56
CA GLY A 4 -2.47 49.11 -7.89
C GLY A 4 -4.00 48.98 -7.96
N ASN A 5 -4.57 48.84 -9.16
CA ASN A 5 -6.03 48.74 -9.41
C ASN A 5 -6.90 49.85 -8.79
N GLY A 6 -6.33 51.03 -8.54
CA GLY A 6 -7.07 52.15 -7.95
C GLY A 6 -7.22 52.11 -6.42
N GLU A 7 -6.60 51.12 -5.75
CA GLU A 7 -6.65 51.00 -4.29
C GLU A 7 -5.48 51.72 -3.61
N ILE A 8 -5.82 52.61 -2.68
CA ILE A 8 -4.89 53.37 -1.84
C ILE A 8 -5.15 52.98 -0.39
N GLU A 9 -4.13 52.48 0.31
CA GLU A 9 -4.21 52.17 1.74
C GLU A 9 -3.42 53.19 2.56
N ASP A 10 -4.06 53.72 3.61
CA ASP A 10 -3.42 54.64 4.54
C ASP A 10 -2.66 53.90 5.64
N HIS A 11 -1.44 54.37 5.90
CA HIS A 11 -0.57 53.82 6.93
C HIS A 11 -0.04 54.94 7.81
N TYR A 12 -0.29 54.85 9.12
CA TYR A 12 0.17 55.81 10.13
C TYR A 12 1.65 55.60 10.51
N CYS A 13 2.52 55.25 9.56
CA CYS A 13 3.94 54.97 9.79
C CYS A 13 4.81 55.54 8.67
N THR A 14 6.10 55.74 8.96
CA THR A 14 7.06 56.23 7.96
C THR A 14 7.26 55.21 6.85
N TYR A 15 7.56 55.68 5.63
CA TYR A 15 7.74 54.81 4.46
C TYR A 15 8.79 53.71 4.67
N SER A 16 9.87 54.02 5.40
CA SER A 16 10.93 53.05 5.76
C SER A 16 10.40 51.92 6.64
N GLN A 17 9.54 52.22 7.62
CA GLN A 17 8.91 51.22 8.48
C GLN A 17 7.91 50.37 7.69
N TYR A 18 7.12 50.99 6.81
CA TYR A 18 6.22 50.27 5.91
C TYR A 18 6.98 49.28 5.02
N ARG A 19 8.11 49.70 4.44
CA ARG A 19 8.97 48.84 3.60
C ARG A 19 9.58 47.68 4.38
N ALA A 20 10.02 47.90 5.62
CA ALA A 20 10.53 46.85 6.49
C ALA A 20 9.46 45.79 6.79
N LYS A 21 8.23 46.23 7.13
CA LYS A 21 7.09 45.35 7.39
C LYS A 21 6.70 44.50 6.18
N GLN A 22 6.72 45.09 4.98
CA GLN A 22 6.51 44.35 3.72
C GLN A 22 7.58 43.26 3.52
N LEU A 23 8.84 43.59 3.80
CA LEU A 23 9.96 42.64 3.66
C LEU A 23 9.87 41.47 4.67
N GLU A 24 9.42 41.74 5.90
CA GLU A 24 9.18 40.71 6.92
C GLU A 24 8.02 39.79 6.51
N GLN A 25 6.91 40.34 6.04
CA GLN A 25 5.78 39.55 5.54
C GLN A 25 6.19 38.66 4.37
N GLU A 26 6.99 39.18 3.42
CA GLU A 26 7.46 38.41 2.28
C GLU A 26 8.41 37.26 2.69
N LYS A 27 9.24 37.48 3.72
CA LYS A 27 10.10 36.43 4.32
C LYS A 27 9.27 35.37 5.05
N GLU A 28 8.24 35.78 5.78
CA GLU A 28 7.35 34.87 6.51
C GLU A 28 6.54 34.00 5.55
N PHE A 29 5.96 34.60 4.49
CA PHE A 29 5.29 33.87 3.42
C PHE A 29 6.20 32.85 2.71
N LYS A 30 7.46 33.22 2.41
CA LYS A 30 8.44 32.30 1.83
C LYS A 30 8.79 31.15 2.78
N LYS A 31 8.84 31.41 4.09
CA LYS A 31 9.12 30.39 5.11
C LYS A 31 7.96 29.41 5.28
N ILE A 32 6.72 29.91 5.27
CA ILE A 32 5.49 29.09 5.33
C ILE A 32 5.37 28.20 4.09
N GLN A 33 5.53 28.77 2.88
CA GLN A 33 5.52 27.99 1.63
C GLN A 33 6.62 26.92 1.59
N HIS A 34 7.81 27.21 2.14
CA HIS A 34 8.88 26.22 2.21
C HIS A 34 8.57 25.09 3.21
N LEU A 35 7.87 25.38 4.32
CA LEU A 35 7.41 24.36 5.28
C LEU A 35 6.32 23.47 4.69
N GLU A 36 5.33 24.03 3.99
CA GLU A 36 4.27 23.26 3.31
C GLU A 36 4.83 22.36 2.21
N LYS A 37 5.84 22.83 1.48
CA LYS A 37 6.54 22.05 0.44
C LYS A 37 7.43 20.92 1.01
N LYS A 38 7.86 21.04 2.28
CA LYS A 38 8.54 19.95 3.00
C LYS A 38 7.57 18.91 3.57
N ASN A 39 6.40 19.34 4.03
CA ASN A 39 5.40 18.43 4.61
C ASN A 39 4.69 17.59 3.53
N SER A 40 4.38 18.18 2.37
CA SER A 40 3.78 17.48 1.23
C SER A 40 4.69 16.43 0.56
N LYS A 41 6.00 16.48 0.76
CA LYS A 41 6.95 15.45 0.29
C LYS A 41 7.09 14.25 1.23
N ALA A 42 6.60 14.34 2.47
CA ALA A 42 6.75 13.30 3.47
C ALA A 42 5.63 12.23 3.41
N GLN A 43 4.57 12.44 2.62
CA GLN A 43 3.36 11.61 2.69
C GLN A 43 3.17 10.57 1.59
N ALA A 44 4.11 10.39 0.66
CA ALA A 44 3.92 9.45 -0.45
C ALA A 44 5.14 8.57 -0.74
N VAL A 45 5.89 8.17 0.30
CA VAL A 45 6.80 7.03 0.12
C VAL A 45 5.94 5.77 0.20
N ARG A 46 5.40 5.32 -0.94
CA ARG A 46 4.89 3.95 -1.07
C ARG A 46 5.99 3.04 -0.52
N LYS A 47 5.69 2.28 0.53
CA LYS A 47 6.62 1.28 1.07
C LYS A 47 6.82 0.26 -0.04
N LYS A 48 7.93 0.37 -0.77
CA LYS A 48 8.35 -0.68 -1.70
C LYS A 48 8.47 -1.98 -0.93
N LEU A 49 8.03 -3.09 -1.52
CA LEU A 49 8.23 -4.42 -0.96
C LEU A 49 9.69 -4.60 -0.52
N THR A 50 9.87 -5.12 0.68
CA THR A 50 11.19 -5.52 1.16
C THR A 50 11.67 -6.77 0.41
N PHE A 51 12.96 -7.08 0.49
CA PHE A 51 13.50 -8.31 -0.12
C PHE A 51 12.78 -9.57 0.39
N ASN A 52 12.42 -9.58 1.68
CA ASN A 52 11.69 -10.70 2.28
C ASN A 52 10.28 -10.83 1.69
N ASP A 53 9.58 -9.72 1.48
CA ASP A 53 8.24 -9.74 0.89
C ASP A 53 8.28 -10.24 -0.56
N GLN A 54 9.29 -9.85 -1.34
CA GLN A 54 9.46 -10.33 -2.72
C GLN A 54 9.76 -11.82 -2.76
N TYR A 55 10.59 -12.29 -1.81
CA TYR A 55 10.87 -13.71 -1.67
C TYR A 55 9.62 -14.50 -1.25
N GLU A 56 8.84 -13.97 -0.30
CA GLU A 56 7.56 -14.55 0.13
C GLU A 56 6.59 -14.67 -1.04
N TYR A 57 6.42 -13.63 -1.85
CA TYR A 57 5.54 -13.62 -3.02
C TYR A 57 5.88 -14.72 -4.03
N VAL A 58 7.16 -14.83 -4.41
CA VAL A 58 7.62 -15.87 -5.36
C VAL A 58 7.48 -17.28 -4.78
N ASN A 59 7.65 -17.42 -3.47
CA ASN A 59 7.50 -18.71 -2.81
C ASN A 59 6.03 -19.12 -2.69
N LEU A 60 5.14 -18.18 -2.35
CA LEU A 60 3.70 -18.40 -2.29
C LEU A 60 3.14 -18.84 -3.65
N GLU A 61 3.58 -18.25 -4.76
CA GLU A 61 3.16 -18.66 -6.11
C GLU A 61 3.47 -20.13 -6.40
N LYS A 62 4.67 -20.60 -6.01
CA LYS A 62 5.06 -22.00 -6.16
C LYS A 62 4.27 -22.92 -5.24
N GLU A 63 4.10 -22.51 -3.98
CA GLU A 63 3.38 -23.29 -2.99
C GLU A 63 1.90 -23.45 -3.35
N ILE A 64 1.26 -22.40 -3.85
CA ILE A 64 -0.13 -22.45 -4.34
C ILE A 64 -0.21 -23.41 -5.53
N ALA A 65 0.68 -23.29 -6.52
CA ALA A 65 0.68 -24.18 -7.67
C ALA A 65 0.91 -25.66 -7.29
N ASP A 66 1.69 -25.95 -6.26
CA ASP A 66 1.88 -27.31 -5.77
C ASP A 66 0.67 -27.82 -4.97
N LEU A 67 0.03 -26.97 -4.16
CA LEU A 67 -1.21 -27.30 -3.46
C LEU A 67 -2.38 -27.53 -4.42
N GLU A 68 -2.47 -26.79 -5.52
CA GLU A 68 -3.48 -27.02 -6.56
C GLU A 68 -3.31 -28.38 -7.24
N LYS A 69 -2.06 -28.80 -7.51
CA LYS A 69 -1.79 -30.15 -8.01
C LYS A 69 -2.17 -31.22 -6.99
N GLU A 70 -1.85 -31.00 -5.71
CA GLU A 70 -2.26 -31.90 -4.63
C GLU A 70 -3.79 -32.00 -4.58
N LYS A 71 -4.49 -30.87 -4.63
CA LYS A 71 -5.96 -30.79 -4.66
C LYS A 71 -6.55 -31.62 -5.81
N ILE A 72 -6.10 -31.42 -7.04
CA ILE A 72 -6.57 -32.16 -8.21
C ILE A 72 -6.32 -33.67 -8.04
N THR A 73 -5.16 -34.04 -7.50
CA THR A 73 -4.81 -35.44 -7.25
C THR A 73 -5.74 -36.06 -6.21
N LEU A 74 -6.05 -35.33 -5.13
CA LEU A 74 -6.98 -35.75 -4.09
C LEU A 74 -8.42 -35.86 -4.62
N GLU A 75 -8.88 -34.88 -5.39
CA GLU A 75 -10.20 -34.90 -6.04
C GLU A 75 -10.34 -36.11 -6.97
N THR A 76 -9.33 -36.37 -7.79
CA THR A 76 -9.30 -37.54 -8.67
C THR A 76 -9.31 -38.83 -7.86
N CYS A 77 -8.55 -38.88 -6.76
CA CYS A 77 -8.48 -40.04 -5.87
C CYS A 77 -9.85 -40.34 -5.25
N VAL A 78 -10.55 -39.31 -4.75
CA VAL A 78 -11.89 -39.42 -4.12
C VAL A 78 -12.98 -39.78 -5.14
N GLN A 79 -12.84 -39.36 -6.41
CA GLN A 79 -13.78 -39.71 -7.47
C GLN A 79 -13.67 -41.17 -7.94
N ASN A 80 -12.60 -41.89 -7.58
CA ASN A 80 -12.45 -43.29 -7.97
C ASN A 80 -13.42 -44.18 -7.19
N PRO A 81 -14.27 -44.98 -7.87
CA PRO A 81 -15.27 -45.84 -7.21
C PRO A 81 -14.67 -47.07 -6.50
N ASP A 82 -13.41 -47.41 -6.76
CA ASP A 82 -12.69 -48.56 -6.18
C ASP A 82 -11.92 -48.22 -4.87
N ILE A 83 -12.02 -46.99 -4.36
CA ILE A 83 -11.30 -46.57 -3.15
C ILE A 83 -11.94 -47.14 -1.88
N GLU A 84 -11.12 -47.49 -0.89
CA GLU A 84 -11.62 -47.93 0.41
C GLU A 84 -12.28 -46.75 1.16
N LEU A 85 -13.36 -47.00 1.90
CA LEU A 85 -14.07 -45.97 2.65
C LEU A 85 -13.17 -45.22 3.66
N SER A 86 -12.24 -45.93 4.30
CA SER A 86 -11.29 -45.32 5.25
C SER A 86 -10.37 -44.33 4.53
N GLU A 87 -9.78 -44.74 3.41
CA GLU A 87 -8.92 -43.88 2.59
C GLU A 87 -9.71 -42.70 2.00
N MET A 88 -10.96 -42.92 1.57
CA MET A 88 -11.83 -41.86 1.06
C MET A 88 -12.05 -40.76 2.11
N MET A 89 -12.31 -41.13 3.37
CA MET A 89 -12.50 -40.18 4.46
C MET A 89 -11.22 -39.38 4.74
N GLU A 90 -10.06 -40.05 4.83
CA GLU A 90 -8.77 -39.38 5.05
C GLU A 90 -8.43 -38.40 3.90
N LYS A 91 -8.64 -38.83 2.65
CA LYS A 91 -8.37 -37.98 1.47
C LYS A 91 -9.34 -36.80 1.40
N SER A 92 -10.60 -37.00 1.77
CA SER A 92 -11.60 -35.93 1.84
C SER A 92 -11.30 -34.92 2.95
N GLU A 93 -10.85 -35.37 4.11
CA GLU A 93 -10.41 -34.48 5.20
C GLU A 93 -9.17 -33.68 4.76
N ARG A 94 -8.18 -34.36 4.17
CA ARG A 94 -6.99 -33.72 3.62
C ARG A 94 -7.33 -32.70 2.53
N LEU A 95 -8.27 -33.03 1.65
CA LEU A 95 -8.73 -32.12 0.60
C LEU A 95 -9.31 -30.83 1.20
N GLY A 96 -10.11 -30.93 2.26
CA GLY A 96 -10.61 -29.76 2.99
C GLY A 96 -9.49 -28.91 3.58
N ILE A 97 -8.47 -29.54 4.17
CA ILE A 97 -7.28 -28.84 4.70
C ILE A 97 -6.51 -28.14 3.57
N VAL A 98 -6.29 -28.82 2.44
CA VAL A 98 -5.56 -28.25 1.29
C VAL A 98 -6.29 -27.04 0.72
N ILE A 99 -7.62 -27.10 0.60
CA ILE A 99 -8.43 -25.96 0.16
C ILE A 99 -8.26 -24.76 1.10
N ASN A 100 -8.37 -24.97 2.41
CA ASN A 100 -8.16 -23.89 3.39
C ASN A 100 -6.74 -23.30 3.30
N LEU A 101 -5.72 -24.14 3.10
CA LEU A 101 -4.33 -23.70 2.94
C LEU A 101 -4.11 -22.89 1.66
N ILE A 102 -4.81 -23.24 0.57
CA ILE A 102 -4.80 -22.45 -0.67
C ILE A 102 -5.41 -21.07 -0.39
N ASP A 103 -6.61 -21.02 0.19
CA ASP A 103 -7.31 -19.77 0.48
C ASP A 103 -6.47 -18.83 1.37
N GLU A 104 -5.84 -19.36 2.44
CA GLU A 104 -4.96 -18.58 3.33
C GLU A 104 -3.75 -18.00 2.59
N LYS A 105 -3.11 -18.79 1.73
CA LYS A 105 -1.94 -18.37 0.96
C LYS A 105 -2.30 -17.39 -0.16
N GLU A 106 -3.44 -17.59 -0.81
CA GLU A 106 -3.97 -16.67 -1.82
C GLU A 106 -4.29 -15.30 -1.22
N MET A 107 -4.92 -15.26 -0.04
CA MET A 107 -5.15 -14.00 0.69
C MET A 107 -3.83 -13.26 0.94
N ARG A 108 -2.81 -13.97 1.45
CA ARG A 108 -1.50 -13.37 1.70
C ARG A 108 -0.80 -12.91 0.42
N TRP A 109 -0.92 -13.69 -0.66
CA TRP A 109 -0.35 -13.35 -1.96
C TRP A 109 -1.02 -12.10 -2.55
N MET A 110 -2.34 -11.96 -2.42
CA MET A 110 -3.09 -10.76 -2.84
C MET A 110 -2.68 -9.52 -2.05
N GLU A 111 -2.50 -9.62 -0.73
CA GLU A 111 -1.99 -8.51 0.09
C GLU A 111 -0.62 -8.02 -0.40
N LEU A 112 0.27 -8.95 -0.74
CA LEU A 112 1.60 -8.63 -1.26
C LEU A 112 1.54 -8.02 -2.67
N ASP A 113 0.62 -8.47 -3.51
CA ASP A 113 0.40 -7.92 -4.86
C ASP A 113 -0.08 -6.45 -4.80
N GLU A 114 -1.00 -6.12 -3.88
CA GLU A 114 -1.45 -4.74 -3.66
C GLU A 114 -0.33 -3.80 -3.17
N MET A 115 0.69 -4.36 -2.51
CA MET A 115 1.83 -3.63 -1.97
C MET A 115 2.94 -3.39 -3.00
N GLN A 116 2.92 -4.09 -4.14
CA GLN A 116 3.90 -3.99 -5.22
C GLN A 116 3.77 -2.70 -6.03
#